data_AF-A0A147K2Q6-F1
#
_entry.id   AF-A0A147K2Q6-F1
#
_cell.length_a   1.000
_cell.length_b   1.000
_cell.length_c   1.000
_cell.angle_alpha   90.00
_cell.angle_beta   90.00
_cell.angle_gamma   90.00
#
_symmetry.space_group_name_H-M   'P 1'
#
loop_
_entity.id
_entity.type
_entity.pdbx_description
1 polymer ?
#
loop_
_entity_poly.entity_id
_entity_poly.type
_entity_poly.pdbx_seq_one_letter_code
_entity_poly.pdbx_strand_id
1 'polypeptide(L)'
;MSDKLPEKLLKQPLPTIIDLISLREMLKTGAEILREKRDQELERVIAELGLVFEWRDGKYLVARSSMDLGSSGIDPVSRGRWFGIPECCIQAYIKRGKEEARKTITLEEMRILREGGSIPDEFYFGSIGYVPCSINCEATLKRGQKLRAALEKVSPQLIVRFRDLHIRPRIVRYGGEV
;
A
#
# COMPACT_ATOMS: atom_id res chain seq x y z
N MET A 1 -11.28 13.29 -17.08
CA MET A 1 -10.73 11.96 -16.74
C MET A 1 -11.23 11.00 -17.80
N SER A 2 -10.40 10.10 -18.33
CA SER A 2 -10.85 9.12 -19.33
C SER A 2 -11.91 8.21 -18.68
N ASP A 3 -13.10 8.09 -19.27
CA ASP A 3 -14.23 7.32 -18.72
C ASP A 3 -13.90 5.83 -18.47
N LYS A 4 -12.74 5.35 -18.94
CA LYS A 4 -12.30 3.96 -18.84
C LYS A 4 -11.19 3.72 -17.80
N LEU A 5 -10.74 4.74 -17.07
CA LEU A 5 -9.67 4.57 -16.07
C LEU A 5 -10.01 3.54 -14.98
N PRO A 6 -11.24 3.50 -14.41
CA PRO A 6 -11.60 2.46 -13.44
C PRO A 6 -11.50 1.04 -14.01
N GLU A 7 -11.94 0.83 -15.25
CA GLU A 7 -11.85 -0.49 -15.92
C GLU A 7 -10.41 -0.94 -16.14
N LYS A 8 -9.54 -0.02 -16.58
CA LYS A 8 -8.10 -0.30 -16.76
C LYS A 8 -7.43 -0.63 -15.43
N LEU A 9 -7.76 0.10 -14.37
CA LEU A 9 -7.24 -0.17 -13.03
C LEU A 9 -7.71 -1.55 -12.53
N LEU A 10 -8.96 -1.93 -12.74
CA LEU A 10 -9.48 -3.24 -12.34
C LEU A 10 -8.73 -4.41 -12.99
N LYS A 11 -8.17 -4.23 -14.19
CA LYS A 11 -7.32 -5.24 -14.85
C LYS A 11 -5.92 -5.37 -14.24
N GLN A 12 -5.46 -4.36 -13.50
CA GLN A 12 -4.14 -4.41 -12.88
C GLN A 12 -4.13 -5.32 -11.64
N PRO A 13 -2.95 -5.86 -11.27
CA PRO A 13 -2.75 -6.50 -9.98
C PRO A 13 -3.07 -5.54 -8.83
N LEU A 14 -3.70 -6.04 -7.77
CA LEU A 14 -4.11 -5.20 -6.64
C LEU A 14 -2.95 -4.39 -6.03
N PRO A 15 -1.72 -4.94 -5.80
CA PRO A 15 -0.59 -4.14 -5.33
C PRO A 15 -0.25 -2.95 -6.25
N THR A 16 -0.31 -3.17 -7.57
CA THR A 16 -0.11 -2.10 -8.57
C THR A 16 -1.16 -1.00 -8.41
N ILE A 17 -2.44 -1.36 -8.28
CA ILE A 17 -3.52 -0.38 -8.09
C ILE A 17 -3.27 0.45 -6.83
N ILE A 18 -2.93 -0.21 -5.71
CA ILE A 18 -2.68 0.45 -4.43
C ILE A 18 -1.52 1.44 -4.54
N ASP A 19 -0.42 1.04 -5.17
CA ASP A 19 0.74 1.92 -5.32
C ASP A 19 0.42 3.14 -6.17
N LEU A 20 -0.24 2.95 -7.32
CA LEU A 20 -0.60 4.03 -8.22
C LEU A 20 -1.57 5.03 -7.57
N ILE A 21 -2.60 4.54 -6.88
CA ILE A 21 -3.56 5.41 -6.16
C ILE A 21 -2.88 6.08 -4.97
N SER A 22 -2.02 5.37 -4.23
CA SER A 22 -1.26 5.98 -3.13
C SER A 22 -0.36 7.13 -3.60
N LEU A 23 0.24 7.01 -4.78
CA LEU A 23 1.06 8.08 -5.37
C LEU A 23 0.22 9.30 -5.76
N ARG A 24 -0.89 9.06 -6.47
CA ARG A 24 -1.82 10.11 -6.88
C ARG A 24 -2.35 10.91 -5.68
N GLU A 25 -2.65 10.24 -4.58
CA GLU A 25 -3.18 10.84 -3.35
C GLU A 25 -2.10 11.36 -2.40
N MET A 26 -0.84 11.43 -2.86
CA MET A 26 0.30 11.92 -2.07
C MET A 26 0.51 11.15 -0.75
N LEU A 27 0.11 9.88 -0.71
CA LEU A 27 0.37 8.97 0.39
C LEU A 27 1.74 8.31 0.31
N LYS A 28 2.38 8.39 -0.86
CA LYS A 28 3.76 7.98 -1.14
C LYS A 28 4.42 8.98 -2.09
N THR A 29 5.75 8.98 -2.14
CA THR A 29 6.54 9.75 -3.10
C THR A 29 6.83 8.93 -4.36
N GLY A 30 7.12 7.64 -4.18
CA GLY A 30 7.33 6.71 -5.28
C GLY A 30 6.99 5.25 -4.95
N ALA A 31 7.01 4.41 -5.97
CA ALA A 31 6.75 2.98 -5.90
C ALA A 31 7.61 2.20 -6.89
N GLU A 32 7.83 0.92 -6.58
CA GLU A 32 8.50 -0.04 -7.47
C GLU A 32 7.50 -1.11 -7.89
N ILE A 33 7.17 -1.18 -9.18
CA ILE A 33 6.18 -2.12 -9.72
C ILE A 33 6.90 -3.14 -10.58
N LEU A 34 7.03 -4.37 -10.06
CA LEU A 34 7.70 -5.46 -10.76
C LEU A 34 6.88 -5.92 -11.99
N ARG A 35 7.56 -6.10 -13.12
CA ARG A 35 7.01 -6.69 -14.35
C ARG A 35 8.11 -7.44 -15.08
N GLU A 36 7.77 -8.54 -15.74
CA GLU A 36 8.75 -9.29 -16.53
C GLU A 36 9.22 -8.51 -17.76
N LYS A 37 8.34 -7.68 -18.33
CA LYS A 37 8.59 -6.85 -19.51
C LYS A 37 7.77 -5.56 -19.45
N ARG A 38 8.06 -4.65 -20.38
CA ARG A 38 7.28 -3.43 -20.52
C ARG A 38 5.82 -3.75 -20.86
N ASP A 39 4.92 -3.04 -20.19
CA ASP A 39 3.48 -3.15 -20.25
C ASP A 39 2.90 -1.79 -20.68
N GLN A 40 2.57 -1.67 -21.96
CA GLN A 40 2.04 -0.42 -22.53
C GLN A 40 0.69 -0.01 -21.92
N GLU A 41 -0.12 -0.96 -21.43
CA GLU A 41 -1.39 -0.62 -20.79
C GLU A 41 -1.12 0.02 -19.43
N LEU A 42 -0.20 -0.55 -18.64
CA LEU A 42 0.24 0.04 -17.38
C LEU A 42 0.84 1.43 -17.58
N GLU A 43 1.69 1.62 -18.59
CA GLU A 43 2.30 2.93 -18.89
C GLU A 43 1.25 4.01 -19.20
N ARG A 44 0.18 3.65 -19.93
CA ARG A 44 -0.96 4.55 -20.17
C ARG A 44 -1.72 4.85 -18.89
N VAL A 45 -1.93 3.86 -18.02
CA VAL A 45 -2.59 4.07 -16.72
C VAL A 45 -1.77 5.01 -15.83
N ILE A 46 -0.46 4.84 -15.78
CA ILE A 46 0.45 5.72 -15.03
C ILE A 46 0.31 7.16 -15.54
N ALA A 47 0.35 7.36 -16.86
CA ALA A 47 0.20 8.69 -17.47
C ALA A 47 -1.20 9.29 -17.24
N GLU A 48 -2.27 8.51 -17.35
CA GLU A 48 -3.66 8.95 -17.08
C GLU A 48 -3.88 9.38 -15.63
N LEU A 49 -3.07 8.88 -14.70
CA LEU A 49 -3.05 9.30 -13.29
C LEU A 49 -2.16 10.53 -13.04
N GLY A 50 -1.51 11.08 -14.06
CA GLY A 50 -0.59 12.21 -13.94
C GLY A 50 0.73 11.87 -13.26
N LEU A 51 1.11 10.59 -13.28
CA LEU A 51 2.36 10.10 -12.69
C LEU A 51 3.43 9.95 -13.77
N VAL A 52 4.69 9.87 -13.35
CA VAL A 52 5.85 9.60 -14.22
C VAL A 52 6.44 8.24 -13.89
N PHE A 53 7.13 7.64 -14.86
CA PHE A 53 7.83 6.38 -14.64
C PHE A 53 9.17 6.29 -15.38
N GLU A 54 10.03 5.43 -14.86
CA GLU A 54 11.23 4.92 -15.51
C GLU A 54 11.19 3.39 -15.51
N TRP A 55 11.50 2.77 -16.65
CA TRP A 55 11.68 1.33 -16.73
C TRP A 55 13.14 0.97 -16.46
N ARG A 56 13.38 0.11 -15.47
CA ARG A 56 14.72 -0.34 -15.11
C ARG A 56 14.68 -1.77 -14.58
N ASP A 57 15.51 -2.64 -15.16
CA ASP A 57 15.81 -3.98 -14.62
C ASP A 57 14.56 -4.80 -14.18
N GLY A 58 13.55 -4.91 -15.05
CA GLY A 58 12.34 -5.71 -14.75
C GLY A 58 11.36 -5.04 -13.76
N LYS A 59 11.44 -3.71 -13.61
CA LYS A 59 10.47 -2.95 -12.83
C LYS A 59 10.23 -1.56 -13.38
N TYR A 60 9.06 -1.03 -13.06
CA TYR A 60 8.74 0.38 -13.15
C TYR A 60 9.09 1.07 -11.84
N LEU A 61 9.94 2.09 -11.89
CA LEU A 61 10.01 3.12 -10.86
C LEU A 61 8.94 4.14 -11.20
N VAL A 62 7.95 4.32 -10.34
CA VAL A 62 6.85 5.27 -10.57
C VAL A 62 6.87 6.33 -9.49
N ALA A 63 6.69 7.58 -9.86
CA ALA A 63 6.66 8.69 -8.91
C ALA A 63 5.71 9.80 -9.38
N ARG A 64 5.52 10.81 -8.53
CA ARG A 64 4.65 11.96 -8.84
C ARG A 64 5.32 12.97 -9.77
N SER A 65 6.65 12.99 -9.80
CA SER A 65 7.44 13.89 -10.64
C SER A 65 8.80 13.27 -10.99
N SER A 66 9.47 13.80 -12.03
CA SER A 66 10.80 13.32 -12.41
C SER A 66 11.85 13.55 -11.31
N MET A 67 11.66 14.58 -10.48
CA MET A 67 12.49 14.84 -9.30
C MET A 67 12.32 13.73 -8.25
N ASP A 68 11.09 13.26 -8.05
CA ASP A 68 10.77 12.19 -7.11
C ASP A 68 11.32 10.81 -7.55
N LEU A 69 11.54 10.59 -8.85
CA LEU A 69 12.21 9.36 -9.33
C LEU A 69 13.67 9.28 -8.86
N GLY A 70 14.38 10.42 -8.89
CA GLY A 70 15.77 10.52 -8.44
C GLY A 70 15.95 10.45 -6.92
N SER A 71 14.87 10.57 -6.14
CA SER A 71 14.92 10.66 -4.67
C SER A 71 14.61 9.35 -3.94
N SER A 72 14.68 8.21 -4.62
CA SER A 72 14.32 6.88 -4.07
C SER A 72 15.12 6.41 -2.84
N GLY A 73 16.09 7.21 -2.38
CA GLY A 73 16.80 7.03 -1.12
C GLY A 73 17.86 5.94 -1.18
N ILE A 74 19.04 6.19 -0.61
CA ILE A 74 20.14 5.23 -0.54
C ILE A 74 20.15 4.44 0.77
N ASP A 75 19.44 4.93 1.79
CA ASP A 75 19.39 4.34 3.12
C ASP A 75 17.96 3.92 3.50
N PRO A 76 17.77 3.05 4.51
CA PRO A 76 16.46 2.56 4.90
C PRO A 76 15.47 3.65 5.31
N VAL A 77 15.92 4.77 5.89
CA VAL A 77 15.05 5.87 6.33
C VAL A 77 14.54 6.65 5.13
N SER A 78 15.44 7.12 4.25
CA SER A 78 15.04 7.86 3.05
C SER A 78 14.16 7.01 2.14
N ARG A 79 14.50 5.71 1.98
CA ARG A 79 13.68 4.75 1.23
C ARG A 79 12.31 4.52 1.86
N GLY A 80 12.23 4.39 3.19
CA GLY A 80 10.95 4.24 3.89
C GLY A 80 10.04 5.46 3.71
N ARG A 81 10.60 6.67 3.80
CA ARG A 81 9.87 7.91 3.54
C ARG A 81 9.39 8.00 2.09
N TRP A 82 10.20 7.55 1.14
CA TRP A 82 9.83 7.51 -0.27
C TRP A 82 8.60 6.62 -0.53
N PHE A 83 8.52 5.49 0.18
CA PHE A 83 7.34 4.60 0.18
C PHE A 83 6.19 5.09 1.08
N GLY A 84 6.27 6.30 1.64
CA GLY A 84 5.23 6.88 2.48
C GLY A 84 5.03 6.19 3.83
N ILE A 85 6.06 5.50 4.33
CA ILE A 85 6.02 4.85 5.64
C ILE A 85 6.11 5.93 6.73
N PRO A 86 5.23 5.93 7.75
CA PRO A 86 5.34 6.86 8.87
C PRO A 86 6.69 6.76 9.56
N GLU A 87 7.29 7.90 9.92
CA GLU A 87 8.63 7.95 10.54
C GLU A 87 8.73 7.06 11.77
N CYS A 88 7.70 7.05 12.63
CA CYS A 88 7.68 6.20 13.81
C CYS A 88 7.72 4.70 13.48
N CYS A 89 7.16 4.28 12.34
CA CYS A 89 7.22 2.90 11.86
C CYS A 89 8.59 2.56 11.30
N ILE A 90 9.22 3.50 10.58
CA ILE A 90 10.61 3.36 10.10
C ILE A 90 11.57 3.16 11.28
N GLN A 91 11.48 4.03 12.30
CA GLN A 91 12.36 3.96 13.46
C GLN A 91 12.12 2.68 14.27
N ALA A 92 10.87 2.26 14.44
CA ALA A 92 10.55 0.98 15.08
C ALA A 92 11.14 -0.21 14.31
N TYR A 93 11.05 -0.19 12.98
CA TYR A 93 11.62 -1.22 12.11
C TYR A 93 13.15 -1.27 12.20
N ILE A 94 13.83 -0.12 12.21
CA ILE A 94 15.29 -0.05 12.37
C ILE A 94 15.72 -0.60 13.73
N LYS A 95 14.95 -0.31 14.79
CA LYS A 95 15.28 -0.74 16.16
C LYS A 95 15.04 -2.24 16.39
N ARG A 96 13.90 -2.77 15.94
CA ARG A 96 13.47 -4.16 16.22
C ARG A 96 13.82 -5.14 15.11
N GLY A 97 14.07 -4.64 13.90
CA GLY A 97 14.12 -5.45 12.70
C GLY A 97 12.73 -5.90 12.22
N LYS A 98 12.68 -6.37 10.97
CA LYS A 98 11.45 -6.75 10.27
C LYS A 98 10.68 -7.87 10.95
N GLU A 99 11.38 -8.95 11.29
CA GLU A 99 10.75 -10.19 11.73
C GLU A 99 10.15 -10.03 13.13
N GLU A 100 10.85 -9.35 14.03
CA GLU A 100 10.32 -9.04 15.35
C GLU A 100 9.10 -8.12 15.26
N ALA A 101 9.18 -7.02 14.49
CA ALA A 101 8.05 -6.11 14.31
C ALA A 101 6.83 -6.84 13.73
N ARG A 102 7.04 -7.71 12.73
CA ARG A 102 5.97 -8.50 12.10
C ARG A 102 5.35 -9.46 13.11
N LYS A 103 6.17 -10.18 13.87
CA LYS A 103 5.72 -11.13 14.90
C LYS A 103 4.88 -10.43 15.95
N THR A 104 5.30 -9.27 16.45
CA THR A 104 4.54 -8.49 17.45
C THR A 104 3.15 -8.13 16.93
N ILE A 105 3.06 -7.56 15.72
CA ILE A 105 1.77 -7.18 15.12
C ILE A 105 0.88 -8.40 14.91
N THR A 106 1.43 -9.50 14.39
CA THR A 106 0.65 -10.73 14.16
C THR A 106 0.13 -11.33 15.46
N LEU A 107 0.93 -11.37 16.53
CA LEU A 107 0.48 -11.89 17.83
C LEU A 107 -0.62 -11.01 18.43
N GLU A 108 -0.49 -9.69 18.31
CA GLU A 108 -1.49 -8.74 18.80
C GLU A 108 -2.81 -8.85 18.00
N GLU A 109 -2.72 -8.92 16.67
CA GLU A 109 -3.86 -9.17 15.78
C GLU A 109 -4.57 -10.47 16.12
N MET A 110 -3.82 -11.56 16.28
CA MET A 110 -4.38 -12.86 16.66
C MET A 110 -5.09 -12.81 18.01
N ARG A 111 -4.50 -12.13 18.99
CA ARG A 111 -5.09 -12.00 20.32
C ARG A 111 -6.43 -11.25 20.25
N ILE A 112 -6.45 -10.10 19.59
CA ILE A 112 -7.67 -9.28 19.42
C ILE A 112 -8.78 -10.09 18.75
N LEU A 113 -8.47 -10.76 17.64
CA LEU A 113 -9.48 -11.50 16.86
C LEU A 113 -10.01 -12.72 17.62
N ARG A 114 -9.17 -13.45 18.36
CA ARG A 114 -9.59 -14.60 19.19
C ARG A 114 -10.46 -14.20 20.38
N GLU A 115 -10.26 -13.02 20.93
CA GLU A 115 -11.06 -12.47 22.03
C GLU A 115 -12.40 -11.88 21.53
N GLY A 116 -12.75 -12.04 20.25
CA GLY A 116 -13.96 -11.47 19.65
C GLY A 116 -13.85 -9.98 19.32
N GLY A 117 -12.66 -9.39 19.42
CA GLY A 117 -12.38 -8.05 18.96
C GLY A 117 -12.28 -7.97 17.44
N SER A 118 -12.21 -6.75 16.91
CA SER A 118 -12.05 -6.48 15.49
C SER A 118 -10.89 -5.52 15.23
N ILE A 119 -10.33 -5.61 14.03
CA ILE A 119 -9.30 -4.69 13.55
C ILE A 119 -9.91 -3.92 12.39
N PRO A 120 -9.86 -2.58 12.41
CA PRO A 120 -10.48 -1.78 11.38
C PRO A 120 -9.84 -2.05 10.02
N ASP A 121 -10.64 -2.10 8.95
CA ASP A 121 -10.17 -2.27 7.58
C ASP A 121 -9.08 -1.25 7.22
N GLU A 122 -9.21 -0.03 7.75
CA GLU A 122 -8.26 1.07 7.64
C GLU A 122 -6.85 0.67 8.09
N PHE A 123 -6.70 -0.18 9.10
CA PHE A 123 -5.39 -0.67 9.49
C PHE A 123 -4.75 -1.48 8.36
N TYR A 124 -5.52 -2.36 7.72
CA TYR A 124 -5.04 -3.18 6.61
C TYR A 124 -4.76 -2.34 5.37
N PHE A 125 -5.62 -1.38 5.02
CA PHE A 125 -5.35 -0.42 3.93
C PHE A 125 -4.10 0.41 4.22
N GLY A 126 -3.99 0.89 5.45
CA GLY A 126 -2.92 1.77 5.91
C GLY A 126 -1.55 1.11 5.99
N SER A 127 -1.51 -0.21 6.19
CA SER A 127 -0.27 -0.98 6.38
C SER A 127 0.27 -1.65 5.11
N ILE A 128 -0.37 -1.45 3.96
CA ILE A 128 0.10 -2.08 2.70
C ILE A 128 1.53 -1.64 2.38
N GLY A 129 2.42 -2.63 2.30
CA GLY A 129 3.82 -2.44 1.92
C GLY A 129 4.78 -2.20 3.08
N TYR A 130 4.33 -2.21 4.34
CA TYR A 130 5.21 -2.12 5.51
C TYR A 130 4.59 -2.77 6.76
N VAL A 131 5.36 -2.83 7.85
CA VAL A 131 4.87 -3.30 9.15
C VAL A 131 4.66 -2.07 10.06
N PRO A 132 3.43 -1.77 10.51
CA PRO A 132 3.18 -0.70 11.45
C PRO A 132 3.90 -0.90 12.79
N CYS A 133 4.18 0.18 13.51
CA CYS A 133 4.83 0.10 14.82
C CYS A 133 3.93 -0.47 15.95
N SER A 134 2.60 -0.47 15.74
CA SER A 134 1.56 -1.01 16.63
C SER A 134 0.28 -1.26 15.84
N ILE A 135 -0.58 -2.17 16.31
CA ILE A 135 -1.93 -2.39 15.74
C ILE A 135 -2.81 -1.13 15.79
N ASN A 136 -2.54 -0.24 16.75
CA ASN A 136 -3.28 1.01 16.96
C ASN A 136 -2.56 2.24 16.39
N CYS A 137 -1.62 2.05 15.44
CA CYS A 137 -0.85 3.14 14.88
C CYS A 137 -1.75 4.17 14.17
N GLU A 138 -1.92 5.36 14.77
CA GLU A 138 -2.78 6.43 14.25
C GLU A 138 -2.37 6.87 12.83
N ALA A 139 -1.07 6.99 12.56
CA ALA A 139 -0.58 7.36 11.24
C ALA A 139 -0.95 6.32 10.17
N THR A 140 -0.91 5.03 10.55
CA THR A 140 -1.33 3.92 9.68
C THR A 140 -2.83 4.00 9.42
N LEU A 141 -3.64 4.15 10.46
CA LEU A 141 -5.10 4.25 10.34
C LEU A 141 -5.50 5.44 9.46
N LYS A 142 -4.91 6.62 9.68
CA LYS A 142 -5.19 7.84 8.91
C LYS A 142 -4.79 7.70 7.44
N ARG A 143 -3.67 7.01 7.16
CA ARG A 143 -3.27 6.63 5.80
C ARG A 143 -4.29 5.68 5.16
N GLY A 144 -4.76 4.69 5.91
CA GLY A 144 -5.76 3.74 5.47
C GLY A 144 -7.11 4.36 5.13
N GLN A 145 -7.59 5.29 5.96
CA GLN A 145 -8.80 6.06 5.70
C GLN A 145 -8.71 6.83 4.37
N LYS A 146 -7.58 7.52 4.14
CA LYS A 146 -7.35 8.25 2.89
C LYS A 146 -7.31 7.32 1.68
N LEU A 147 -6.59 6.21 1.79
CA LEU A 147 -6.48 5.24 0.70
C LEU A 147 -7.83 4.60 0.38
N ARG A 148 -8.58 4.17 1.41
CA ARG A 148 -9.93 3.62 1.26
C ARG A 148 -10.83 4.61 0.54
N ALA A 149 -10.90 5.85 1.01
CA ALA A 149 -11.72 6.88 0.39
C ALA A 149 -11.32 7.15 -1.08
N ALA A 150 -10.03 7.09 -1.41
CA ALA A 150 -9.58 7.27 -2.79
C ALA A 150 -9.92 6.08 -3.69
N LEU A 151 -9.75 4.85 -3.20
CA LEU A 151 -10.13 3.64 -3.93
C LEU A 151 -11.64 3.60 -4.18
N GLU A 152 -12.45 3.97 -3.19
CA GLU A 152 -13.91 4.04 -3.28
C GLU A 152 -14.37 5.07 -4.33
N LYS A 153 -13.74 6.25 -4.38
CA LYS A 153 -13.99 7.27 -5.41
C LYS A 153 -13.65 6.80 -6.82
N VAL A 154 -12.64 5.93 -6.97
CA VAL A 154 -12.25 5.37 -8.27
C VAL A 154 -13.21 4.26 -8.69
N SER A 155 -13.46 3.30 -7.80
CA SER A 155 -14.45 2.24 -7.99
C SER A 155 -14.71 1.52 -6.65
N PRO A 156 -15.95 1.47 -6.16
CA PRO A 156 -16.30 0.71 -4.95
C PRO A 156 -15.90 -0.77 -5.01
N GLN A 157 -15.83 -1.37 -6.22
CA GLN A 157 -15.40 -2.75 -6.40
C GLN A 157 -13.95 -3.01 -5.97
N LEU A 158 -13.09 -1.97 -5.97
CA LEU A 158 -11.72 -2.09 -5.48
C LEU A 158 -11.66 -2.34 -3.98
N ILE A 159 -12.61 -1.79 -3.22
CA ILE A 159 -12.71 -2.02 -1.77
C ILE A 159 -13.07 -3.47 -1.49
N VAL A 160 -14.08 -3.99 -2.19
CA VAL A 160 -14.51 -5.39 -2.08
C VAL A 160 -13.35 -6.33 -2.42
N ARG A 161 -12.70 -6.11 -3.57
CA ARG A 161 -11.54 -6.89 -3.99
C ARG A 161 -10.39 -6.83 -2.99
N PHE A 162 -10.14 -5.67 -2.38
CA PHE A 162 -9.11 -5.54 -1.35
C PHE A 162 -9.46 -6.36 -0.11
N ARG A 163 -10.69 -6.20 0.40
CA ARG A 163 -11.16 -6.90 1.60
C ARG A 163 -11.08 -8.43 1.42
N ASP A 164 -11.57 -8.95 0.29
CA ASP A 164 -11.56 -10.39 0.02
C ASP A 164 -10.15 -10.98 -0.14
N LEU A 165 -9.21 -10.22 -0.72
CA LEU A 165 -7.86 -10.73 -0.97
C LEU A 165 -6.88 -10.52 0.18
N HIS A 166 -7.03 -9.45 0.98
CA HIS A 166 -6.01 -9.03 1.96
C HIS A 166 -6.51 -9.05 3.41
N ILE A 167 -7.80 -8.86 3.66
CA ILE A 167 -8.36 -8.74 5.01
C ILE A 167 -9.00 -10.05 5.44
N ARG A 168 -9.99 -10.52 4.68
CA ARG A 168 -10.78 -11.73 4.96
C ARG A 168 -9.89 -12.96 5.23
N PRO A 169 -8.83 -13.26 4.45
CA PRO A 169 -7.99 -14.42 4.73
C PRO A 169 -7.24 -14.31 6.06
N ARG A 170 -6.90 -13.10 6.52
CA ARG A 170 -6.23 -12.88 7.81
C ARG A 170 -7.19 -13.07 8.96
N ILE A 171 -8.39 -12.50 8.85
CA ILE A 171 -9.47 -12.66 9.85
C ILE A 171 -9.75 -14.16 10.05
N VAL A 172 -10.02 -14.89 8.96
CA VAL A 172 -10.27 -16.35 9.02
C VAL A 172 -9.09 -17.10 9.63
N ARG A 173 -7.86 -16.80 9.21
CA ARG A 173 -6.65 -17.48 9.70
C ARG A 173 -6.45 -17.29 11.20
N TYR A 174 -6.83 -16.13 11.73
CA TYR A 174 -6.58 -15.76 13.11
C TYR A 174 -7.78 -15.96 14.03
N GLY A 175 -8.85 -16.56 13.52
CA GLY A 175 -10.02 -16.97 14.30
C GLY A 175 -11.03 -15.85 14.56
N GLY A 176 -11.00 -14.78 13.75
CA GLY A 176 -12.04 -13.76 13.77
C GLY A 176 -13.25 -14.14 12.93
N GLU A 177 -14.38 -13.49 13.20
CA GLU A 177 -15.61 -13.61 12.43
C GLU A 177 -15.58 -12.68 11.21
N VAL A 178 -16.19 -13.11 10.10
CA VAL A 178 -16.07 -12.49 8.76
C VAL A 178 -17.33 -11.79 8.32
#